data_AF-A0A3D4USB6-F1
#
_entry.id   AF-A0A3D4USB6-F1
#
_cell.length_a   1.000
_cell.length_b   1.000
_cell.length_c   1.000
_cell.angle_alpha   90.00
_cell.angle_beta   90.00
_cell.angle_gamma   90.00
#
_symmetry.space_group_name_H-M   'P 1'
#
loop_
_entity.id
_entity.type
_entity.pdbx_description
1 polymer ?
#
loop_
_entity_poly.entity_id
_entity_poly.type
_entity_poly.pdbx_seq_one_letter_code
_entity_poly.pdbx_strand_id
1 'polypeptide(L)'
;VYNRARRVIKDLSAEWDVSEKETRDILYKTLYGMRATVEEVLLQSEEPIDPVLYVKEEESQTPATNILGIKVHSGDLLVSRGGAEVSALISRGNDYPGNFSHVALIYVEEGTNIPYLIEAHIERGVAIATLEEYIKDRKLRFMVLRPRADLSEMQKNPMLPHIAAKEMFEEVQQRHIPYDFKMNFYDPEAMFCSEVGSYAYKNNGIQLWESESTISSNGVVKLLNTFGVENFVTQMPSDLEYDPQLSVVAEWRSAESLFDDHLYNAVIDAMLVCAEQGEEIEFNPLMLPFARIMKGNSWIKNQFESEGPIPEGMSATQALKSDAFIQRHKELKEKTSIAVDSFIEENGYKPPYWELVKLAEKASGCKN
;
A
#
# COMPACT_ATOMS: atom_id res chain seq x y z
N VAL A 1 7.13 8.47 23.28
CA VAL A 1 8.10 9.39 22.62
C VAL A 1 7.93 9.39 21.11
N TYR A 2 7.92 8.23 20.45
CA TYR A 2 7.73 8.07 18.99
C TYR A 2 6.58 8.91 18.40
N ASN A 3 5.32 8.70 18.82
CA ASN A 3 4.16 9.43 18.26
C ASN A 3 4.26 10.94 18.43
N ARG A 4 4.85 11.42 19.53
CA ARG A 4 5.08 12.85 19.76
C ARG A 4 6.07 13.41 18.73
N ALA A 5 7.18 12.72 18.49
CA ALA A 5 8.17 13.14 17.50
C ALA A 5 7.58 13.08 16.08
N ARG A 6 6.86 12.01 15.74
CA ARG A 6 6.15 11.86 14.45
C ARG A 6 5.18 13.00 14.20
N ARG A 7 4.36 13.35 15.20
CA ARG A 7 3.42 14.48 15.14
C ARG A 7 4.16 15.80 14.90
N VAL A 8 5.21 16.09 15.66
CA VAL A 8 5.99 17.33 15.51
C VAL A 8 6.62 17.42 14.12
N ILE A 9 7.18 16.33 13.59
CA ILE A 9 7.77 16.32 12.25
C ILE A 9 6.69 16.56 11.19
N LYS A 10 5.52 15.92 11.30
CA LYS A 10 4.40 16.14 10.37
C LYS A 10 3.85 17.57 10.42
N ASP A 11 3.72 18.15 11.61
CA ASP A 11 3.29 19.53 11.78
C ASP A 11 4.33 20.52 11.21
N LEU A 12 5.64 20.21 11.27
CA LEU A 12 6.69 21.04 10.68
C LEU A 12 6.76 20.88 9.15
N SER A 13 6.59 19.65 8.64
CA SER A 13 6.65 19.36 7.21
C SER A 13 5.52 20.00 6.41
N ALA A 14 4.46 20.46 7.09
CA ALA A 14 3.38 21.27 6.55
C ALA A 14 3.83 22.47 5.70
N GLU A 15 4.96 23.07 6.06
CA GLU A 15 5.53 24.28 5.44
C GLU A 15 6.75 23.97 4.57
N TRP A 16 7.06 22.68 4.36
CA TRP A 16 8.23 22.24 3.61
C TRP A 16 7.82 21.91 2.18
N ASP A 17 8.66 22.32 1.21
CA ASP A 17 8.49 21.89 -0.17
C ASP A 17 9.00 20.45 -0.33
N VAL A 18 8.07 19.49 -0.27
CA VAL A 18 8.37 18.05 -0.40
C VAL A 18 8.66 17.63 -1.85
N SER A 19 8.51 18.52 -2.82
CA SER A 19 8.94 18.29 -4.20
C SER A 19 10.46 18.41 -4.34
N GLU A 20 11.12 19.13 -3.43
CA GLU A 20 12.59 19.17 -3.36
C GLU A 20 13.16 17.85 -2.82
N LYS A 21 14.15 17.32 -3.54
CA LYS A 21 14.76 16.02 -3.22
C LYS A 21 15.39 16.01 -1.82
N GLU A 22 16.13 17.06 -1.44
CA GLU A 22 16.76 17.11 -0.12
C GLU A 22 15.72 17.05 1.01
N THR A 23 14.63 17.81 0.87
CA THR A 23 13.52 17.84 1.83
C THR A 23 12.86 16.46 1.94
N ARG A 24 12.55 15.84 0.80
CA ARG A 24 11.97 14.49 0.77
C ARG A 24 12.88 13.45 1.40
N ASP A 25 14.18 13.46 1.06
CA ASP A 25 15.17 12.56 1.64
C ASP A 25 15.21 12.66 3.17
N ILE A 26 15.19 13.88 3.71
CA ILE A 26 15.20 14.13 5.17
C ILE A 26 13.92 13.60 5.80
N LEU A 27 12.76 13.93 5.23
CA LEU A 27 11.46 13.52 5.76
C LEU A 27 11.30 12.00 5.75
N TYR A 28 11.65 11.37 4.62
CA TYR A 28 11.67 9.92 4.45
C TYR A 28 12.58 9.25 5.49
N LYS A 29 13.87 9.61 5.52
CA LYS A 29 14.84 8.98 6.45
C LYS A 29 14.42 9.14 7.91
N THR A 30 13.85 10.29 8.25
CA THR A 30 13.44 10.56 9.63
C THR A 30 12.20 9.77 10.02
N LEU A 31 11.10 9.86 9.27
CA LEU A 31 9.85 9.18 9.61
C LEU A 31 9.98 7.66 9.45
N TYR A 32 10.55 7.20 8.35
CA TYR A 32 10.79 5.77 8.11
C TYR A 32 11.79 5.21 9.13
N GLY A 33 12.92 5.89 9.37
CA GLY A 33 13.94 5.42 10.31
C GLY A 33 13.45 5.36 11.75
N MET A 34 12.65 6.35 12.18
CA MET A 34 12.02 6.31 13.51
C MET A 34 11.06 5.13 13.64
N ARG A 35 10.24 4.88 12.62
CA ARG A 35 9.33 3.73 12.59
C ARG A 35 10.10 2.42 12.67
N ALA A 36 11.10 2.24 11.81
CA ALA A 36 11.94 1.03 11.78
C ALA A 36 12.56 0.79 13.16
N THR A 37 13.16 1.82 13.78
CA THR A 37 13.74 1.72 15.12
C THR A 37 12.74 1.25 16.17
N VAL A 38 11.51 1.79 16.14
CA VAL A 38 10.47 1.41 17.10
C VAL A 38 9.98 -0.01 16.87
N GLU A 39 9.79 -0.41 15.61
CA GLU A 39 9.39 -1.78 15.25
C GLU A 39 10.46 -2.80 15.65
N GLU A 40 11.74 -2.49 15.49
CA GLU A 40 12.82 -3.33 15.97
C GLU A 40 12.74 -3.56 17.48
N VAL A 41 12.61 -2.48 18.27
CA VAL A 41 12.47 -2.59 19.73
C VAL A 41 11.26 -3.44 20.11
N LEU A 42 10.16 -3.30 19.38
CA LEU A 42 8.93 -4.04 19.65
C LEU A 42 9.04 -5.52 19.30
N LEU A 43 9.72 -5.87 18.21
CA LEU A 43 9.92 -7.26 17.81
C LEU A 43 10.81 -8.03 18.80
N GLN A 44 11.69 -7.32 19.51
CA GLN A 44 12.50 -7.86 20.59
C GLN A 44 11.79 -7.85 21.97
N SER A 45 10.64 -7.20 22.08
CA SER A 45 9.90 -7.10 23.34
C SER A 45 8.99 -8.31 23.56
N GLU A 46 8.89 -8.75 24.81
CA GLU A 46 7.89 -9.73 25.27
C GLU A 46 6.62 -9.05 25.79
N GLU A 47 6.61 -7.71 25.87
CA GLU A 47 5.47 -6.97 26.38
C GLU A 47 4.29 -6.95 25.38
N PRO A 48 3.05 -7.03 25.85
CA PRO A 48 1.88 -6.82 25.01
C PRO A 48 1.93 -5.44 24.35
N ILE A 49 1.80 -5.42 23.02
CA ILE A 49 1.83 -4.19 22.24
C ILE A 49 0.39 -3.75 21.99
N ASP A 50 0.07 -2.50 22.33
CA ASP A 50 -1.18 -1.89 21.88
C ASP A 50 -1.18 -1.86 20.35
N PRO A 51 -2.17 -2.51 19.70
CA PRO A 51 -2.23 -2.53 18.23
C PRO A 51 -2.44 -1.13 17.64
N VAL A 52 -2.95 -0.16 18.41
CA VAL A 52 -3.25 1.19 17.94
C VAL A 52 -2.24 2.21 18.47
N LEU A 53 -1.65 2.97 17.55
CA LEU A 53 -0.79 4.11 17.81
C LEU A 53 -1.52 5.41 17.45
N TYR A 54 -2.09 6.08 18.43
CA TYR A 54 -2.68 7.41 18.24
C TYR A 54 -1.60 8.49 18.09
N VAL A 55 -1.67 9.29 17.02
CA VAL A 55 -0.67 10.29 16.68
C VAL A 55 -1.22 11.70 16.86
N LYS A 56 -2.30 12.05 16.14
CA LYS A 56 -2.93 13.38 16.20
C LYS A 56 -4.45 13.24 16.12
N GLU A 57 -5.16 13.98 16.97
CA GLU A 57 -6.59 14.20 16.79
C GLU A 57 -6.76 15.38 15.83
N GLU A 58 -6.76 15.09 14.53
CA GLU A 58 -7.01 16.10 13.49
C GLU A 58 -8.51 16.41 13.42
N GLU A 59 -8.88 17.69 13.50
CA GLU A 59 -10.29 18.10 13.57
C GLU A 59 -11.05 17.73 12.29
N SER A 60 -12.31 17.32 12.42
CA SER A 60 -13.22 17.11 11.29
C SER A 60 -14.67 17.27 11.70
N GLN A 61 -15.47 17.87 10.80
CA GLN A 61 -16.91 18.03 10.96
C GLN A 61 -17.71 16.93 10.22
N THR A 62 -17.03 16.06 9.48
CA THR A 62 -17.69 15.03 8.67
C THR A 62 -18.23 13.89 9.52
N PRO A 63 -19.22 13.10 9.01
CA PRO A 63 -19.72 11.92 9.69
C PRO A 63 -18.58 10.97 10.06
N ALA A 64 -18.73 10.30 11.21
CA ALA A 64 -17.65 9.52 11.79
C ALA A 64 -18.15 8.17 12.31
N THR A 65 -17.24 7.22 12.36
CA THR A 65 -17.47 5.90 12.95
C THR A 65 -16.17 5.37 13.56
N ASN A 66 -16.19 4.15 14.09
CA ASN A 66 -15.00 3.51 14.66
C ASN A 66 -14.60 2.29 13.82
N ILE A 67 -13.32 2.24 13.43
CA ILE A 67 -12.71 1.08 12.77
C ILE A 67 -11.54 0.61 13.65
N LEU A 68 -11.64 -0.62 14.18
CA LEU A 68 -10.60 -1.26 14.99
C LEU A 68 -10.05 -0.37 16.12
N GLY A 69 -10.95 0.36 16.79
CA GLY A 69 -10.65 1.27 17.90
C GLY A 69 -10.28 2.70 17.48
N ILE A 70 -10.09 2.97 16.18
CA ILE A 70 -9.75 4.29 15.67
C ILE A 70 -11.03 5.02 15.21
N LYS A 71 -11.21 6.26 15.68
CA LYS A 71 -12.26 7.15 15.18
C LYS A 71 -11.89 7.67 13.79
N VAL A 72 -12.60 7.18 12.78
CA VAL A 72 -12.44 7.56 11.38
C VAL A 72 -13.60 8.47 10.97
N HIS A 73 -13.33 9.33 10.01
CA HIS A 73 -14.24 10.33 9.49
C HIS A 73 -14.38 10.16 7.98
N SER A 74 -15.56 10.45 7.43
CA SER A 74 -15.76 10.47 5.98
C SER A 74 -14.72 11.36 5.32
N GLY A 75 -14.07 10.84 4.29
CA GLY A 75 -12.96 11.45 3.57
C GLY A 75 -11.57 11.02 4.04
N ASP A 76 -11.42 10.36 5.20
CA ASP A 76 -10.11 9.82 5.58
C ASP A 76 -9.58 8.83 4.52
N LEU A 77 -8.25 8.84 4.34
CA LEU A 77 -7.53 7.90 3.47
C LEU A 77 -6.87 6.84 4.35
N LEU A 78 -7.21 5.57 4.10
CA LEU A 78 -6.65 4.43 4.80
C LEU A 78 -5.55 3.82 3.94
N VAL A 79 -4.29 4.11 4.28
CA VAL A 79 -3.14 3.43 3.65
C VAL A 79 -2.89 2.13 4.39
N SER A 80 -2.80 1.01 3.68
CA SER A 80 -2.71 -0.32 4.28
C SER A 80 -1.64 -1.18 3.62
N ARG A 81 -1.25 -2.23 4.35
CA ARG A 81 -0.36 -3.29 3.88
C ARG A 81 -1.14 -4.60 3.89
N GLY A 82 -1.47 -5.11 2.71
CA GLY A 82 -2.06 -6.44 2.57
C GLY A 82 -1.06 -7.55 2.89
N GLY A 83 -1.53 -8.77 3.13
CA GLY A 83 -0.68 -9.95 3.35
C GLY A 83 -0.11 -10.60 2.07
N ALA A 84 -0.38 -10.03 0.89
CA ALA A 84 0.01 -10.61 -0.40
C ALA A 84 1.46 -10.25 -0.80
N GLU A 85 2.06 -11.10 -1.64
CA GLU A 85 3.41 -10.93 -2.19
C GLU A 85 3.47 -9.71 -3.13
N VAL A 86 2.43 -9.48 -3.93
CA VAL A 86 2.35 -8.30 -4.82
C VAL A 86 2.22 -7.01 -4.01
N SER A 87 1.51 -7.03 -2.88
CA SER A 87 1.47 -5.90 -1.95
C SER A 87 2.86 -5.53 -1.42
N ALA A 88 3.69 -6.55 -1.16
CA ALA A 88 5.07 -6.35 -0.72
C ALA A 88 5.89 -5.67 -1.81
N LEU A 89 5.79 -6.15 -3.05
CA LEU A 89 6.42 -5.54 -4.23
C LEU A 89 6.03 -4.08 -4.41
N ILE A 90 4.75 -3.73 -4.31
CA ILE A 90 4.29 -2.32 -4.41
C ILE A 90 4.95 -1.46 -3.32
N SER A 91 4.94 -1.93 -2.07
CA SER A 91 5.51 -1.14 -0.98
C SER A 91 7.03 -0.91 -1.11
N ARG A 92 7.77 -1.87 -1.69
CA ARG A 92 9.24 -1.86 -1.72
C ARG A 92 9.87 -1.46 -3.06
N GLY A 93 9.18 -1.70 -4.17
CA GLY A 93 9.69 -1.58 -5.54
C GLY A 93 9.72 -0.14 -6.08
N ASN A 94 10.17 0.82 -5.28
CA ASN A 94 10.32 2.22 -5.69
C ASN A 94 11.55 2.86 -4.99
N ASP A 95 11.93 4.07 -5.39
CA ASP A 95 13.15 4.74 -4.91
C ASP A 95 13.06 5.15 -3.42
N TYR A 96 11.86 5.17 -2.83
CA TYR A 96 11.60 5.40 -1.40
C TYR A 96 10.78 4.25 -0.77
N PRO A 97 11.38 3.04 -0.60
CA PRO A 97 10.67 1.86 -0.11
C PRO A 97 9.88 2.16 1.17
N GLY A 98 8.58 1.90 1.12
CA GLY A 98 7.62 2.24 2.16
C GLY A 98 7.10 1.02 2.92
N ASN A 99 5.96 1.21 3.58
CA ASN A 99 5.29 0.19 4.40
C ASN A 99 3.83 -0.05 3.99
N PHE A 100 3.33 0.68 3.00
CA PHE A 100 1.95 0.63 2.54
C PHE A 100 1.91 0.35 1.05
N SER A 101 0.92 -0.45 0.66
CA SER A 101 0.76 -0.99 -0.68
C SER A 101 -0.62 -0.74 -1.27
N HIS A 102 -1.53 -0.17 -0.49
CA HIS A 102 -2.93 0.00 -0.88
C HIS A 102 -3.54 1.22 -0.20
N VAL A 103 -4.49 1.87 -0.87
CA VAL A 103 -5.26 3.01 -0.34
C VAL A 103 -6.75 2.71 -0.45
N ALA A 104 -7.51 3.04 0.58
CA ALA A 104 -8.96 3.08 0.54
C ALA A 104 -9.46 4.48 0.98
N LEU A 105 -10.42 5.04 0.25
CA LEU A 105 -11.12 6.26 0.62
C LEU A 105 -12.38 5.89 1.42
N ILE A 106 -12.54 6.44 2.63
CA ILE A 106 -13.72 6.13 3.44
C ILE A 106 -14.87 7.10 3.15
N TYR A 107 -16.04 6.56 2.87
CA TYR A 107 -17.31 7.27 2.92
C TYR A 107 -18.09 6.81 4.15
N VAL A 108 -18.52 7.75 4.99
CA VAL A 108 -19.39 7.44 6.13
C VAL A 108 -20.77 8.02 5.84
N GLU A 109 -21.75 7.15 5.69
CA GLU A 109 -23.12 7.54 5.31
C GLU A 109 -23.77 8.39 6.42
N GLU A 110 -24.37 9.50 6.01
CA GLU A 110 -25.07 10.42 6.90
C GLU A 110 -26.29 9.74 7.56
N GLY A 111 -26.46 9.95 8.86
CA GLY A 111 -27.61 9.44 9.63
C GLY A 111 -27.50 7.99 10.08
N THR A 112 -26.82 7.11 9.34
CA THR A 112 -26.58 5.71 9.73
C THR A 112 -25.18 5.49 10.32
N ASN A 113 -24.21 6.35 9.98
CA ASN A 113 -22.78 6.21 10.30
C ASN A 113 -22.17 4.88 9.81
N ILE A 114 -22.76 4.27 8.78
CA ILE A 114 -22.22 3.06 8.15
C ILE A 114 -21.01 3.47 7.28
N PRO A 115 -19.82 2.88 7.51
CA PRO A 115 -18.67 3.11 6.65
C PRO A 115 -18.69 2.22 5.41
N TYR A 116 -18.31 2.84 4.30
CA TYR A 116 -18.02 2.22 3.01
C TYR A 116 -16.60 2.57 2.61
N LEU A 117 -15.85 1.59 2.14
CA LEU A 117 -14.45 1.76 1.74
C LEU A 117 -14.36 1.62 0.23
N ILE A 118 -13.97 2.71 -0.43
CA ILE A 118 -13.85 2.77 -1.87
C ILE A 118 -12.39 2.49 -2.22
N GLU A 119 -12.13 1.40 -2.92
CA GLU A 119 -10.79 0.91 -3.20
C GLU A 119 -10.71 0.23 -4.57
N ALA A 120 -9.53 0.28 -5.19
CA ALA A 120 -9.29 -0.38 -6.47
C ALA A 120 -8.51 -1.67 -6.27
N HIS A 121 -9.09 -2.79 -6.71
CA HIS A 121 -8.50 -4.12 -6.64
C HIS A 121 -8.06 -4.59 -8.02
N ILE A 122 -6.94 -5.30 -8.09
CA ILE A 122 -6.35 -5.80 -9.33
C ILE A 122 -7.38 -6.66 -10.10
N GLU A 123 -8.18 -7.44 -9.37
CA GLU A 123 -9.13 -8.44 -9.85
C GLU A 123 -10.35 -7.82 -10.54
N ARG A 124 -10.85 -6.70 -10.01
CA ARG A 124 -12.18 -6.15 -10.36
C ARG A 124 -12.26 -4.63 -10.50
N GLY A 125 -11.15 -3.90 -10.42
CA GLY A 125 -11.17 -2.44 -10.49
C GLY A 125 -11.70 -1.79 -9.21
N VAL A 126 -12.26 -0.59 -9.35
CA VAL A 126 -12.78 0.19 -8.22
C VAL A 126 -14.08 -0.44 -7.71
N ALA A 127 -14.12 -0.75 -6.42
CA ALA A 127 -15.25 -1.35 -5.75
C ALA A 127 -15.50 -0.70 -4.40
N ILE A 128 -16.72 -0.88 -3.90
CA ILE A 128 -17.13 -0.48 -2.56
C ILE A 128 -17.09 -1.72 -1.67
N ALA A 129 -16.23 -1.72 -0.67
CA ALA A 129 -16.17 -2.74 0.38
C ALA A 129 -16.93 -2.26 1.63
N THR A 130 -17.65 -3.18 2.25
CA THR A 130 -18.13 -3.03 3.62
C THR A 130 -16.97 -3.11 4.61
N LEU A 131 -17.19 -2.63 5.84
CA LEU A 131 -16.19 -2.77 6.91
C LEU A 131 -15.83 -4.23 7.19
N GLU A 132 -16.80 -5.14 7.13
CA GLU A 132 -16.55 -6.57 7.37
C GLU A 132 -15.63 -7.15 6.29
N GLU A 133 -15.90 -6.84 5.01
CA GLU A 133 -15.05 -7.27 3.90
C GLU A 133 -13.63 -6.71 4.02
N TYR A 134 -13.51 -5.42 4.33
CA TYR A 134 -12.20 -4.78 4.49
C TYR A 134 -11.36 -5.39 5.62
N ILE A 135 -11.99 -5.72 6.76
CA ILE A 135 -11.29 -6.37 7.88
C ILE A 135 -10.93 -7.83 7.55
N LYS A 136 -11.80 -8.53 6.83
CA LYS A 136 -11.60 -9.93 6.44
C LYS A 136 -10.48 -10.07 5.41
N ASP A 137 -10.28 -9.08 4.56
CA ASP A 137 -9.11 -8.99 3.68
C ASP A 137 -7.85 -8.70 4.51
N ARG A 138 -7.19 -9.77 4.97
CA ARG A 138 -6.07 -9.78 5.93
C ARG A 138 -5.10 -8.60 5.72
N LYS A 139 -5.24 -7.55 6.54
CA LYS A 139 -4.29 -6.43 6.61
C LYS A 139 -3.27 -6.68 7.72
N LEU A 140 -2.00 -6.45 7.42
CA LEU A 140 -0.91 -6.50 8.41
C LEU A 140 -0.90 -5.21 9.25
N ARG A 141 -1.23 -4.09 8.60
CA ARG A 141 -1.34 -2.75 9.19
C ARG A 141 -2.20 -1.83 8.33
N PHE A 142 -2.75 -0.80 8.94
CA PHE A 142 -3.27 0.36 8.23
C PHE A 142 -3.04 1.66 9.02
N MET A 143 -2.99 2.77 8.32
CA MET A 143 -2.87 4.10 8.90
C MET A 143 -3.99 4.98 8.35
N VAL A 144 -4.57 5.76 9.26
CA VAL A 144 -5.59 6.75 8.94
C VAL A 144 -4.91 8.09 8.70
N LEU A 145 -5.03 8.59 7.48
CA LEU A 145 -4.58 9.90 7.07
C LEU A 145 -5.80 10.80 6.85
N ARG A 146 -5.74 12.01 7.39
CA ARG A 146 -6.83 12.99 7.31
C ARG A 146 -6.32 14.31 6.73
N PRO A 147 -7.02 14.92 5.76
CA PRO A 147 -6.73 16.28 5.32
C PRO A 147 -6.73 17.23 6.51
N ARG A 148 -5.73 18.11 6.59
CA ARG A 148 -5.60 19.04 7.70
C ARG A 148 -6.75 20.06 7.70
N ALA A 149 -7.29 20.33 8.88
CA ALA A 149 -8.39 21.27 9.06
C ALA A 149 -8.03 22.73 8.73
N ASP A 150 -6.73 23.06 8.70
CA ASP A 150 -6.21 24.39 8.41
C ASP A 150 -5.98 24.67 6.92
N LEU A 151 -6.22 23.70 6.02
CA LEU A 151 -6.21 23.94 4.58
C LEU A 151 -7.26 24.96 4.18
N SER A 152 -6.96 25.78 3.16
CA SER A 152 -7.83 26.89 2.74
C SER A 152 -9.21 26.39 2.28
N GLU A 153 -9.23 25.24 1.63
CA GLU A 153 -10.38 24.52 1.10
C GLU A 153 -11.25 23.99 2.25
N MET A 154 -10.61 23.45 3.30
CA MET A 154 -11.28 22.96 4.51
C MET A 154 -11.92 24.08 5.31
N GLN A 155 -11.25 25.24 5.42
CA GLN A 155 -11.83 26.40 6.10
C GLN A 155 -13.05 26.97 5.37
N LYS A 156 -13.05 26.93 4.04
CA LYS A 156 -14.21 27.37 3.22
C LYS A 156 -15.37 26.39 3.31
N ASN A 157 -15.07 25.09 3.32
CA ASN A 157 -16.07 24.03 3.39
C ASN A 157 -15.57 22.86 4.25
N PRO A 158 -15.87 22.86 5.57
CA PRO A 158 -15.44 21.79 6.47
C PRO A 158 -16.01 20.40 6.16
N MET A 159 -17.04 20.33 5.30
CA MET A 159 -17.66 19.08 4.84
C MET A 159 -17.05 18.56 3.52
N LEU A 160 -16.06 19.24 2.94
CA LEU A 160 -15.41 18.85 1.68
C LEU A 160 -14.91 17.39 1.65
N PRO A 161 -14.26 16.83 2.70
CA PRO A 161 -13.84 15.43 2.69
C PRO A 161 -15.02 14.45 2.53
N HIS A 162 -16.18 14.79 3.10
CA HIS A 162 -17.39 14.00 2.95
C HIS A 162 -17.94 14.08 1.53
N ILE A 163 -17.96 15.28 0.94
CA ILE A 163 -18.41 15.51 -0.44
C ILE A 163 -17.54 14.72 -1.41
N ALA A 164 -16.21 14.83 -1.31
CA ALA A 164 -15.27 14.10 -2.17
C ALA A 164 -15.47 12.58 -2.08
N ALA A 165 -15.61 12.03 -0.87
CA ALA A 165 -15.86 10.61 -0.67
C ALA A 165 -17.23 10.16 -1.20
N LYS A 166 -18.26 10.99 -1.04
CA LYS A 166 -19.61 10.72 -1.52
C LYS A 166 -19.70 10.72 -3.04
N GLU A 167 -19.09 11.71 -3.70
CA GLU A 167 -19.04 11.77 -5.16
C GLU A 167 -18.36 10.53 -5.75
N MET A 168 -17.23 10.10 -5.16
CA MET A 168 -16.56 8.88 -5.59
C MET A 168 -17.41 7.63 -5.33
N PHE A 169 -18.11 7.56 -4.19
CA PHE A 169 -19.05 6.47 -3.88
C PHE A 169 -20.16 6.39 -4.93
N GLU A 170 -20.78 7.52 -5.27
CA GLU A 170 -21.83 7.62 -6.28
C GLU A 170 -21.33 7.30 -7.69
N GLU A 171 -20.09 7.68 -8.02
CA GLU A 171 -19.48 7.38 -9.32
C GLU A 171 -19.29 5.88 -9.54
N VAL A 172 -18.75 5.17 -8.53
CA VAL A 172 -18.58 3.70 -8.59
C VAL A 172 -19.93 2.97 -8.70
N GLN A 173 -21.01 3.55 -8.17
CA GLN A 173 -22.35 3.01 -8.36
C GLN A 173 -22.93 3.25 -9.76
N GLN A 174 -22.47 4.29 -10.46
CA GLN A 174 -22.99 4.68 -11.77
C GLN A 174 -22.24 4.01 -12.92
N ARG A 175 -20.95 3.70 -12.74
CA ARG A 175 -20.12 3.07 -13.77
C ARG A 175 -19.11 2.09 -13.19
N HIS A 176 -18.76 1.08 -13.98
CA HIS A 176 -17.58 0.25 -13.72
C HIS A 176 -16.31 1.05 -14.04
N ILE A 177 -15.34 1.01 -13.13
CA ILE A 177 -14.01 1.63 -13.31
C ILE A 177 -12.96 0.51 -13.24
N PRO A 178 -12.36 0.10 -14.35
CA PRO A 178 -11.37 -0.98 -14.35
C PRO A 178 -10.08 -0.60 -13.59
N TYR A 179 -9.33 -1.62 -13.15
CA TYR A 179 -8.04 -1.40 -12.50
C TYR A 179 -6.99 -0.91 -13.50
N ASP A 180 -6.26 0.13 -13.15
CA ASP A 180 -5.16 0.63 -13.97
C ASP A 180 -3.83 -0.07 -13.69
N PHE A 181 -3.49 -1.05 -14.53
CA PHE A 181 -2.19 -1.72 -14.50
C PHE A 181 -1.04 -0.85 -14.99
N LYS A 182 -1.31 0.17 -15.81
CA LYS A 182 -0.28 1.03 -16.41
C LYS A 182 0.24 2.06 -15.43
N MET A 183 -0.48 2.30 -14.33
CA MET A 183 -0.21 3.30 -13.30
C MET A 183 -0.17 4.75 -13.83
N ASN A 184 -1.02 5.03 -14.81
CA ASN A 184 -1.24 6.29 -15.49
C ASN A 184 -2.30 7.14 -14.78
N PHE A 185 -1.92 7.80 -13.69
CA PHE A 185 -2.82 8.66 -12.90
C PHE A 185 -3.31 9.95 -13.60
N TYR A 186 -2.96 10.15 -14.87
CA TYR A 186 -3.45 11.26 -15.69
C TYR A 186 -4.78 10.94 -16.40
N ASP A 187 -5.21 9.67 -16.42
CA ASP A 187 -6.38 9.19 -17.14
C ASP A 187 -7.36 8.44 -16.21
N PRO A 188 -8.49 9.06 -15.80
CA PRO A 188 -9.42 8.49 -14.81
C PRO A 188 -10.37 7.41 -15.37
N GLU A 189 -10.18 6.98 -16.62
CA GLU A 189 -10.99 5.91 -17.21
C GLU A 189 -10.71 4.54 -16.55
N ALA A 190 -9.50 4.35 -16.03
CA ALA A 190 -9.10 3.24 -15.17
C ALA A 190 -8.39 3.81 -13.94
N MET A 191 -8.46 3.13 -12.79
CA MET A 191 -7.84 3.64 -11.56
C MET A 191 -7.15 2.52 -10.80
N PHE A 192 -5.95 2.78 -10.28
CA PHE A 192 -5.38 2.00 -9.18
C PHE A 192 -5.70 2.63 -7.82
N CYS A 193 -5.34 1.97 -6.72
CA CYS A 193 -5.85 2.30 -5.40
C CYS A 193 -5.62 3.77 -4.96
N SER A 194 -4.46 4.35 -5.27
CA SER A 194 -4.16 5.76 -4.96
C SER A 194 -5.02 6.74 -5.75
N GLU A 195 -5.35 6.42 -7.00
CA GLU A 195 -6.11 7.30 -7.89
C GLU A 195 -7.52 7.56 -7.37
N VAL A 196 -8.15 6.59 -6.72
CA VAL A 196 -9.48 6.75 -6.11
C VAL A 196 -9.49 7.96 -5.17
N GLY A 197 -8.47 8.05 -4.30
CA GLY A 197 -8.33 9.16 -3.36
C GLY A 197 -7.88 10.45 -4.05
N SER A 198 -6.86 10.39 -4.91
CA SER A 198 -6.30 11.58 -5.53
C SER A 198 -7.29 12.25 -6.50
N TYR A 199 -8.03 11.47 -7.28
CA TYR A 199 -9.09 11.93 -8.17
C TYR A 199 -10.23 12.61 -7.40
N ALA A 200 -10.75 11.96 -6.34
CA ALA A 200 -11.83 12.50 -5.54
C ALA A 200 -11.49 13.87 -4.92
N TYR A 201 -10.29 13.99 -4.33
CA TYR A 201 -9.84 15.24 -3.74
C TYR A 201 -9.49 16.31 -4.78
N LYS A 202 -8.87 15.93 -5.91
CA LYS A 202 -8.53 16.86 -6.99
C LYS A 202 -9.77 17.51 -7.59
N ASN A 203 -10.83 16.74 -7.80
CA ASN A 203 -12.13 17.26 -8.27
C ASN A 203 -12.79 18.23 -7.29
N ASN A 204 -12.37 18.18 -6.02
CA ASN A 204 -12.81 19.08 -4.96
C ASN A 204 -11.77 20.16 -4.61
N GLY A 205 -10.75 20.36 -5.45
CA GLY A 205 -9.79 21.46 -5.33
C GLY A 205 -8.60 21.21 -4.42
N ILE A 206 -8.37 19.96 -3.97
CA ILE A 206 -7.22 19.57 -3.16
C ILE A 206 -6.34 18.60 -3.96
N GLN A 207 -5.13 19.01 -4.26
CA GLN A 207 -4.17 18.17 -4.98
C GLN A 207 -3.32 17.38 -3.99
N LEU A 208 -3.72 16.14 -3.68
CA LEU A 208 -2.90 15.21 -2.89
C LEU A 208 -1.79 14.56 -3.74
N TRP A 209 -0.87 13.86 -3.07
CA TRP A 209 0.38 13.35 -3.63
C TRP A 209 1.28 14.47 -4.16
N GLU A 210 1.58 15.44 -3.30
CA GLU A 210 2.45 16.58 -3.69
C GLU A 210 3.85 16.14 -4.19
N SER A 211 4.32 14.97 -3.78
CA SER A 211 5.58 14.38 -4.25
C SER A 211 5.37 12.92 -4.66
N GLU A 212 5.36 12.66 -5.96
CA GLU A 212 5.17 11.32 -6.55
C GLU A 212 6.44 10.48 -6.41
N SER A 213 6.30 9.20 -6.09
CA SER A 213 7.41 8.25 -6.11
C SER A 213 7.95 8.01 -7.51
N THR A 214 9.27 7.84 -7.59
CA THR A 214 10.00 7.44 -8.78
C THR A 214 10.47 5.99 -8.65
N ILE A 215 10.58 5.31 -9.78
CA ILE A 215 11.11 3.94 -9.88
C ILE A 215 12.20 3.96 -10.95
N SER A 216 13.45 4.10 -10.50
CA SER A 216 14.57 4.40 -11.40
C SER A 216 15.46 3.19 -11.73
N SER A 217 15.42 2.14 -10.91
CA SER A 217 16.19 0.91 -11.13
C SER A 217 15.72 0.16 -12.39
N ASN A 218 16.65 -0.18 -13.28
CA ASN A 218 16.34 -0.88 -14.53
C ASN A 218 15.76 -2.27 -14.28
N GLY A 219 16.28 -3.00 -13.29
CA GLY A 219 15.76 -4.32 -12.91
C GLY A 219 14.33 -4.24 -12.40
N VAL A 220 14.07 -3.29 -11.49
CA VAL A 220 12.74 -3.08 -10.92
C VAL A 220 11.74 -2.60 -11.98
N VAL A 221 12.15 -1.70 -12.88
CA VAL A 221 11.34 -1.26 -14.03
C VAL A 221 10.93 -2.45 -14.91
N LYS A 222 11.89 -3.33 -15.27
CA LYS A 222 11.59 -4.53 -16.08
C LYS A 222 10.66 -5.50 -15.35
N LEU A 223 10.88 -5.68 -14.06
CA LEU A 223 10.04 -6.54 -13.21
C LEU A 223 8.60 -6.01 -13.16
N LEU A 224 8.41 -4.73 -12.89
CA LEU A 224 7.08 -4.11 -12.83
C LEU A 224 6.41 -4.06 -14.21
N ASN A 225 7.17 -3.82 -15.28
CA ASN A 225 6.66 -3.89 -16.64
C ASN A 225 6.11 -5.28 -17.00
N THR A 226 6.68 -6.34 -16.43
CA THR A 226 6.14 -7.70 -16.55
C THR A 226 4.71 -7.83 -16.04
N PHE A 227 4.29 -6.97 -15.10
CA PHE A 227 2.92 -6.91 -14.58
C PHE A 227 2.01 -5.91 -15.32
N GLY A 228 2.54 -5.17 -16.30
CA GLY A 228 1.79 -4.19 -17.09
C GLY A 228 2.04 -2.73 -16.73
N VAL A 229 2.95 -2.43 -15.79
CA VAL A 229 3.31 -1.06 -15.43
C VAL A 229 4.05 -0.40 -16.59
N GLU A 230 3.59 0.80 -16.97
CA GLU A 230 4.18 1.61 -18.05
C GLU A 230 4.67 2.97 -17.54
N ASN A 231 4.16 3.44 -16.40
CA ASN A 231 4.53 4.72 -15.79
C ASN A 231 5.30 4.49 -14.48
N PHE A 232 6.51 5.06 -14.40
CA PHE A 232 7.46 4.86 -13.29
C PHE A 232 7.70 6.12 -12.46
N VAL A 233 6.92 7.16 -12.72
CA VAL A 233 6.69 8.29 -11.81
C VAL A 233 5.21 8.23 -11.51
N THR A 234 4.84 7.92 -10.28
CA THR A 234 3.44 7.59 -9.94
C THR A 234 3.13 7.77 -8.46
N GLN A 235 1.84 7.72 -8.13
CA GLN A 235 1.29 7.97 -6.81
C GLN A 235 1.37 6.71 -5.94
N MET A 236 2.47 6.49 -5.22
CA MET A 236 2.59 5.30 -4.37
C MET A 236 1.84 5.48 -3.06
N PRO A 237 1.19 4.44 -2.50
CA PRO A 237 0.42 4.56 -1.25
C PRO A 237 1.21 5.12 -0.08
N SER A 238 2.50 4.80 0.01
CA SER A 238 3.37 5.30 1.07
C SER A 238 3.71 6.80 0.94
N ASP A 239 3.55 7.40 -0.23
CA ASP A 239 3.80 8.84 -0.43
C ASP A 239 2.87 9.71 0.43
N LEU A 240 1.64 9.24 0.68
CA LEU A 240 0.66 9.97 1.49
C LEU A 240 1.09 10.19 2.94
N GLU A 241 1.93 9.31 3.50
CA GLU A 241 2.47 9.54 4.84
C GLU A 241 3.30 10.84 4.88
N TYR A 242 3.94 11.17 3.75
CA TYR A 242 4.84 12.32 3.61
C TYR A 242 4.14 13.57 3.10
N ASP A 243 2.93 13.45 2.54
CA ASP A 243 2.14 14.56 2.00
C ASP A 243 1.84 15.63 3.09
N PRO A 244 2.20 16.91 2.87
CA PRO A 244 2.08 17.97 3.89
C PRO A 244 0.64 18.43 4.12
N GLN A 245 -0.30 18.06 3.26
CA GLN A 245 -1.72 18.34 3.42
C GLN A 245 -2.42 17.32 4.32
N LEU A 246 -1.76 16.21 4.65
CA LEU A 246 -2.31 15.13 5.47
C LEU A 246 -1.68 15.05 6.85
N SER A 247 -2.55 14.90 7.85
CA SER A 247 -2.19 14.53 9.22
C SER A 247 -2.28 13.01 9.39
N VAL A 248 -1.32 12.46 10.13
CA VAL A 248 -1.41 11.08 10.62
C VAL A 248 -2.31 11.07 11.86
N VAL A 249 -3.48 10.46 11.76
CA VAL A 249 -4.43 10.37 12.87
C VAL A 249 -4.02 9.26 13.84
N ALA A 250 -3.98 8.05 13.30
CA ALA A 250 -3.58 6.86 14.04
C ALA A 250 -3.10 5.78 13.08
N GLU A 251 -2.42 4.79 13.64
CA GLU A 251 -1.99 3.61 12.92
C GLU A 251 -2.34 2.36 13.70
N TRP A 252 -3.01 1.41 13.05
CA TRP A 252 -3.25 0.09 13.57
C TRP A 252 -2.26 -0.89 12.95
N ARG A 253 -1.76 -1.82 13.74
CA ARG A 253 -0.89 -2.91 13.30
C ARG A 253 -1.21 -4.18 14.06
N SER A 254 -1.13 -5.31 13.39
CA SER A 254 -1.18 -6.60 14.07
C SER A 254 0.20 -6.94 14.65
N ALA A 255 0.27 -7.05 15.97
CA ALA A 255 1.49 -7.45 16.65
C ALA A 255 1.95 -8.85 16.23
N GLU A 256 1.01 -9.78 16.00
CA GLU A 256 1.27 -11.15 15.58
C GLU A 256 1.85 -11.22 14.16
N SER A 257 1.55 -10.24 13.30
CA SER A 257 1.99 -10.26 11.90
C SER A 257 3.10 -9.28 11.56
N LEU A 258 3.61 -8.51 12.53
CA LEU A 258 4.67 -7.52 12.29
C LEU A 258 5.96 -8.20 11.80
N PHE A 259 6.34 -9.33 12.40
CA PHE A 259 7.51 -10.07 11.97
C PHE A 259 7.32 -10.70 10.58
N ASP A 260 6.10 -11.18 10.28
CA ASP A 260 5.76 -11.69 8.95
C ASP A 260 5.88 -10.58 7.90
N ASP A 261 5.40 -9.36 8.17
CA ASP A 261 5.58 -8.19 7.28
C ASP A 261 7.06 -7.92 6.98
N HIS A 262 7.91 -7.88 8.01
CA HIS A 262 9.36 -7.70 7.85
C HIS A 262 9.99 -8.81 7.01
N LEU A 263 9.56 -10.06 7.21
CA LEU A 263 10.04 -11.20 6.43
C LEU A 263 9.62 -11.11 4.96
N TYR A 264 8.37 -10.75 4.67
CA TYR A 264 7.92 -10.50 3.29
C TYR A 264 8.75 -9.39 2.63
N ASN A 265 8.94 -8.27 3.34
CA ASN A 265 9.68 -7.13 2.79
C ASN A 265 11.16 -7.47 2.54
N ALA A 266 11.81 -8.20 3.44
CA ALA A 266 13.19 -8.64 3.25
C ALA A 266 13.36 -9.62 2.08
N VAL A 267 12.40 -10.54 1.89
CA VAL A 267 12.38 -11.45 0.74
C VAL A 267 12.21 -10.68 -0.56
N ILE A 268 11.32 -9.69 -0.60
CA ILE A 268 11.16 -8.82 -1.77
C ILE A 268 12.42 -8.01 -2.02
N ASP A 269 13.01 -7.38 -1.01
CA ASP A 269 14.25 -6.61 -1.16
C ASP A 269 15.35 -7.49 -1.80
N ALA A 270 15.49 -8.75 -1.37
CA ALA A 270 16.40 -9.70 -1.98
C ALA A 270 16.03 -10.05 -3.44
N MET A 271 14.74 -10.16 -3.78
CA MET A 271 14.28 -10.36 -5.16
C MET A 271 14.53 -9.12 -6.05
N LEU A 272 14.41 -7.90 -5.50
CA LEU A 272 14.72 -6.66 -6.24
C LEU A 272 16.22 -6.56 -6.55
N VAL A 273 17.08 -6.99 -5.63
CA VAL A 273 18.53 -7.14 -5.88
C VAL A 273 18.78 -8.09 -7.04
N CYS A 274 18.11 -9.25 -7.07
CA CYS A 274 18.22 -10.19 -8.18
C CYS A 274 17.74 -9.61 -9.51
N ALA A 275 16.62 -8.87 -9.50
CA ALA A 275 16.09 -8.21 -10.69
C ALA A 275 17.09 -7.19 -11.26
N GLU A 276 17.78 -6.42 -10.40
CA GLU A 276 18.83 -5.48 -10.83
C GLU A 276 20.04 -6.20 -11.46
N GLN A 277 20.31 -7.44 -11.04
CA GLN A 277 21.32 -8.31 -11.65
C GLN A 277 20.85 -8.98 -12.95
N GLY A 278 19.61 -8.74 -13.36
CA GLY A 278 19.02 -9.26 -14.59
C GLY A 278 18.28 -10.60 -14.43
N GLU A 279 17.95 -11.03 -13.21
CA GLU A 279 17.00 -12.13 -13.03
C GLU A 279 15.63 -11.71 -13.60
N GLU A 280 15.11 -12.49 -14.54
CA GLU A 280 13.78 -12.29 -15.11
C GLU A 280 12.79 -13.30 -14.51
N ILE A 281 11.53 -12.88 -14.37
CA ILE A 281 10.45 -13.79 -13.96
C ILE A 281 9.99 -14.58 -15.18
N GLU A 282 10.52 -15.80 -15.29
CA GLU A 282 10.14 -16.77 -16.31
C GLU A 282 8.90 -17.57 -15.90
N PHE A 283 8.11 -18.00 -16.88
CA PHE A 283 6.94 -18.84 -16.68
C PHE A 283 6.98 -20.03 -17.65
N ASN A 284 6.29 -21.13 -17.32
CA ASN A 284 6.22 -22.31 -18.18
C ASN A 284 5.37 -22.03 -19.44
N PRO A 285 5.95 -22.00 -20.66
CA PRO A 285 5.21 -21.66 -21.88
C PRO A 285 4.10 -22.68 -22.22
N LEU A 286 4.20 -23.92 -21.74
CA LEU A 286 3.19 -24.96 -21.96
C LEU A 286 1.87 -24.66 -21.25
N MET A 287 1.87 -23.79 -20.23
CA MET A 287 0.66 -23.37 -19.52
C MET A 287 -0.13 -22.28 -20.28
N LEU A 288 0.46 -21.66 -21.30
CA LEU A 288 -0.15 -20.53 -22.01
C LEU A 288 -1.51 -20.85 -22.66
N PRO A 289 -1.72 -22.02 -23.31
CA PRO A 289 -3.05 -22.38 -23.82
C PRO A 289 -4.10 -22.46 -22.71
N PHE A 290 -3.76 -23.03 -21.55
CA PHE A 290 -4.66 -23.13 -20.40
C PHE A 290 -4.96 -21.75 -19.81
N ALA A 291 -3.95 -20.89 -19.65
CA ALA A 291 -4.14 -19.53 -19.18
C ALA A 291 -5.02 -18.70 -20.13
N ARG A 292 -4.90 -18.89 -21.45
CA ARG A 292 -5.81 -18.26 -22.43
C ARG A 292 -7.26 -18.71 -22.28
N ILE A 293 -7.49 -20.00 -22.01
CA ILE A 293 -8.84 -20.52 -21.72
C ILE A 293 -9.38 -19.90 -20.42
N MET A 294 -8.57 -19.84 -19.36
CA MET A 294 -8.94 -19.19 -18.10
C MET A 294 -9.24 -17.69 -18.29
N LYS A 295 -8.49 -17.00 -19.14
CA LYS A 295 -8.76 -15.60 -19.49
C LYS A 295 -10.09 -15.46 -20.22
N GLY A 296 -10.40 -16.36 -21.16
CA GLY A 296 -11.71 -16.40 -21.82
C GLY A 296 -12.86 -16.62 -20.85
N ASN A 297 -12.69 -17.53 -19.87
CA ASN A 297 -13.66 -17.74 -18.80
C ASN A 297 -13.82 -16.48 -17.92
N SER A 298 -12.71 -15.82 -17.58
CA SER A 298 -12.72 -14.58 -16.81
C SER A 298 -13.49 -13.47 -17.53
N TRP A 299 -13.29 -13.32 -18.84
CA TRP A 299 -14.05 -12.37 -19.65
C TRP A 299 -15.55 -12.63 -19.58
N ILE A 300 -15.99 -13.90 -19.67
CA ILE A 300 -17.41 -14.26 -19.55
C ILE A 300 -17.94 -13.91 -18.15
N LYS A 301 -17.22 -14.28 -17.09
CA LYS A 301 -17.65 -14.01 -15.71
C LYS A 301 -17.77 -12.53 -15.40
N ASN A 302 -16.84 -11.71 -15.90
CA ASN A 302 -16.88 -10.27 -15.70
C ASN A 302 -18.12 -9.63 -16.34
N GLN A 303 -18.67 -10.19 -17.42
CA GLN A 303 -19.95 -9.75 -17.99
C GLN A 303 -21.15 -10.01 -17.06
N PHE A 304 -20.99 -10.89 -16.08
CA PHE A 304 -21.99 -11.21 -15.06
C PHE A 304 -21.56 -10.75 -13.66
N GLU A 305 -20.73 -9.69 -13.58
CA GLU A 305 -20.28 -9.07 -12.32
C GLU A 305 -19.60 -10.05 -11.36
N SER A 306 -18.96 -11.09 -11.90
CA SER A 306 -18.26 -12.12 -11.12
C SER A 306 -16.78 -12.15 -11.45
N GLU A 307 -15.94 -12.34 -10.43
CA GLU A 307 -14.49 -12.39 -10.57
C GLU A 307 -14.01 -13.66 -11.30
N GLY A 308 -13.23 -13.41 -12.35
CA GLY A 308 -12.51 -14.44 -13.08
C GLY A 308 -11.20 -14.87 -12.41
N PRO A 309 -10.68 -16.07 -12.72
CA PRO A 309 -9.38 -16.51 -12.24
C PRO A 309 -8.20 -15.66 -12.75
N ILE A 310 -8.37 -14.93 -13.85
CA ILE A 310 -7.38 -13.97 -14.35
C ILE A 310 -8.01 -12.57 -14.34
N PRO A 311 -7.40 -11.60 -13.64
CA PRO A 311 -7.91 -10.24 -13.54
C PRO A 311 -8.26 -9.59 -14.88
N GLU A 312 -9.25 -8.69 -14.89
CA GLU A 312 -9.78 -8.07 -16.12
C GLU A 312 -8.70 -7.41 -16.98
N GLY A 313 -7.83 -6.60 -16.36
CA GLY A 313 -6.77 -5.88 -17.07
C GLY A 313 -5.51 -6.70 -17.37
N MET A 314 -5.46 -7.96 -16.91
CA MET A 314 -4.27 -8.81 -17.05
C MET A 314 -4.40 -9.78 -18.23
N SER A 315 -3.34 -9.87 -19.05
CA SER A 315 -3.20 -10.89 -20.09
C SER A 315 -2.85 -12.27 -19.50
N ALA A 316 -3.11 -13.33 -20.27
CA ALA A 316 -2.75 -14.70 -19.86
C ALA A 316 -1.24 -14.87 -19.55
N THR A 317 -0.38 -14.14 -20.27
CA THR A 317 1.06 -14.16 -20.02
C THR A 317 1.43 -13.44 -18.73
N GLN A 318 0.85 -12.26 -18.49
CA GLN A 318 1.07 -11.52 -17.25
C GLN A 318 0.59 -12.32 -16.02
N ALA A 319 -0.53 -13.03 -16.13
CA ALA A 319 -1.03 -13.90 -15.07
C ALA A 319 -0.03 -15.02 -14.72
N LEU A 320 0.49 -15.72 -15.74
CA LEU A 320 1.49 -16.77 -15.52
C LEU A 320 2.80 -16.24 -14.92
N LYS A 321 3.23 -15.04 -15.31
CA LYS A 321 4.39 -14.38 -14.70
C LYS A 321 4.11 -13.96 -13.26
N SER A 322 2.89 -13.49 -12.96
CA SER A 322 2.48 -13.18 -11.61
C SER A 322 2.48 -14.41 -10.70
N ASP A 323 1.96 -15.53 -11.18
CA ASP A 323 2.01 -16.82 -10.47
C ASP A 323 3.46 -17.27 -10.22
N ALA A 324 4.33 -17.13 -11.22
CA ALA A 324 5.74 -17.47 -11.10
C ALA A 324 6.46 -16.58 -10.07
N PHE A 325 6.16 -15.28 -10.05
CA PHE A 325 6.69 -14.36 -9.04
C PHE A 325 6.24 -14.75 -7.62
N ILE A 326 4.95 -15.02 -7.44
CA ILE A 326 4.39 -15.46 -6.15
C ILE A 326 5.06 -16.75 -5.69
N GLN A 327 5.26 -17.71 -6.60
CA GLN A 327 5.92 -18.97 -6.29
C GLN A 327 7.39 -18.77 -5.90
N ARG A 328 8.13 -17.93 -6.64
CA ARG A 328 9.52 -17.58 -6.32
C ARG A 328 9.64 -16.95 -4.93
N HIS A 329 8.74 -16.02 -4.61
CA HIS A 329 8.67 -15.41 -3.29
C HIS A 329 8.42 -16.45 -2.20
N LYS A 330 7.43 -17.35 -2.36
CA LYS A 330 7.11 -18.40 -1.37
C LYS A 330 8.30 -19.32 -1.09
N GLU A 331 8.98 -19.78 -2.13
CA GLU A 331 10.17 -20.63 -1.99
C GLU A 331 11.31 -19.90 -1.28
N LEU A 332 11.53 -18.63 -1.60
CA LEU A 332 12.57 -17.83 -0.97
C LEU A 332 12.23 -17.52 0.49
N LYS A 333 10.96 -17.22 0.78
CA LYS A 333 10.46 -17.02 2.14
C LYS A 333 10.67 -18.25 2.99
N GLU A 334 10.34 -19.45 2.50
CA GLU A 334 10.55 -20.70 3.23
C GLU A 334 12.03 -20.91 3.60
N LYS A 335 12.94 -20.72 2.63
CA LYS A 335 14.39 -20.80 2.88
C LYS A 335 14.87 -19.76 3.89
N THR A 336 14.34 -18.54 3.79
CA THR A 336 14.69 -17.43 4.70
C THR A 336 14.18 -17.72 6.11
N SER A 337 12.96 -18.24 6.27
CA SER A 337 12.41 -18.66 7.56
C SER A 337 13.27 -19.70 8.25
N ILE A 338 13.75 -20.73 7.52
CA ILE A 338 14.67 -21.73 8.09
C ILE A 338 15.97 -21.07 8.58
N ALA A 339 16.51 -20.10 7.83
CA ALA A 339 17.71 -19.37 8.21
C ALA A 339 17.47 -18.44 9.42
N VAL A 340 16.28 -17.86 9.53
CA VAL A 340 15.83 -17.08 10.69
C VAL A 340 15.74 -17.95 11.94
N ASP A 341 15.14 -19.14 11.84
CA ASP A 341 15.02 -20.06 12.97
C ASP A 341 16.41 -20.45 13.49
N SER A 342 17.33 -20.77 12.57
CA SER A 342 18.73 -21.04 12.91
C SER A 342 19.41 -19.85 13.59
N PHE A 343 19.17 -18.63 13.10
CA PHE A 343 19.70 -17.41 13.71
C PHE A 343 19.18 -17.23 15.15
N ILE A 344 17.89 -17.45 15.38
CA ILE A 344 17.26 -17.32 16.70
C ILE A 344 17.83 -18.36 17.66
N GLU A 345 17.99 -19.61 17.23
CA GLU A 345 18.60 -20.68 18.04
C GLU A 345 20.05 -20.34 18.46
N GLU A 346 20.84 -19.77 17.55
CA GLU A 346 22.24 -19.42 17.80
C GLU A 346 22.41 -18.17 18.68
N ASN A 347 21.55 -17.16 18.51
CA ASN A 347 21.76 -15.84 19.09
C ASN A 347 20.80 -15.50 20.25
N GLY A 348 19.67 -16.21 20.37
CA GLY A 348 18.67 -16.01 21.42
C GLY A 348 17.78 -14.78 21.23
N TYR A 349 17.76 -14.17 20.05
CA TYR A 349 16.89 -13.03 19.72
C TYR A 349 16.52 -13.04 18.22
N LYS A 350 15.45 -12.33 17.84
CA LYS A 350 15.00 -12.27 16.44
C LYS A 350 15.97 -11.45 15.59
N PRO A 351 16.29 -11.85 14.35
CA PRO A 351 17.17 -11.06 13.51
C PRO A 351 16.55 -9.69 13.25
N PRO A 352 17.28 -8.59 13.49
CA PRO A 352 16.82 -7.27 13.10
C PRO A 352 16.72 -7.16 11.57
N TYR A 353 15.96 -6.19 11.05
CA TYR A 353 15.65 -6.12 9.62
C TYR A 353 16.87 -6.22 8.69
N TRP A 354 17.99 -5.57 9.03
CA TRP A 354 19.20 -5.64 8.18
C TRP A 354 19.86 -7.03 8.16
N GLU A 355 19.74 -7.82 9.23
CA GLU A 355 20.17 -9.23 9.20
C GLU A 355 19.16 -10.08 8.44
N LEU A 356 17.86 -9.80 8.59
CA LEU A 356 16.81 -10.50 7.85
C LEU A 356 16.99 -10.35 6.32
N VAL A 357 17.33 -9.15 5.85
CA VAL A 357 17.67 -8.88 4.44
C VAL A 357 18.89 -9.70 4.02
N LYS A 358 19.97 -9.74 4.81
CA LYS A 358 21.16 -10.56 4.49
C LYS A 358 20.84 -12.05 4.41
N LEU A 359 20.00 -12.56 5.30
CA LEU A 359 19.54 -13.94 5.27
C LEU A 359 18.74 -14.23 3.99
N ALA A 360 17.85 -13.30 3.60
CA ALA A 360 17.07 -13.41 2.37
C ALA A 360 17.95 -13.34 1.11
N GLU A 361 18.91 -12.41 1.03
CA GLU A 361 19.88 -12.32 -0.08
C GLU A 361 20.73 -13.59 -0.20
N LYS A 362 21.21 -14.13 0.93
CA LYS A 362 21.94 -15.40 0.94
C LYS A 362 21.07 -16.56 0.45
N ALA A 363 19.79 -16.58 0.83
CA ALA A 363 18.83 -17.59 0.42
C ALA A 363 18.43 -17.44 -1.07
N SER A 364 18.46 -16.23 -1.62
CA SER A 364 18.11 -15.96 -3.02
C SER A 364 19.20 -16.46 -3.97
N GLY A 365 20.46 -16.44 -3.51
CA GLY A 365 21.64 -16.86 -4.28
C GLY A 365 22.16 -15.79 -5.24
N CYS A 366 21.53 -14.62 -5.26
CA CYS A 366 21.97 -13.46 -6.03
C CYS A 366 23.14 -12.81 -5.29
N LYS A 367 24.25 -12.58 -5.99
CA LYS A 367 25.49 -12.10 -5.36
C LYS A 367 25.54 -10.58 -5.46
N ASN A 368 25.64 -9.88 -4.34
CA ASN A 368 25.98 -8.45 -4.33
C ASN A 368 27.33 -8.18 -5.00
#